data_AF-A0A1L7X5Z8-F1
#
_entry.id   AF-A0A1L7X5Z8-F1
#
_cell.length_a   1.000
_cell.length_b   1.000
_cell.length_c   1.000
_cell.angle_alpha   90.00
_cell.angle_beta   90.00
_cell.angle_gamma   90.00
#
_symmetry.space_group_name_H-M   'P 1'
#
loop_
_entity.id
_entity.type
_entity.pdbx_description
1 polymer ?
#
loop_
_entity_poly.entity_id
_entity_poly.type
_entity_poly.pdbx_seq_one_letter_code
_entity_poly.pdbx_strand_id
1 'polypeptide(L)'
;MISEKHSTKSGKWTLRFREKLIQSEIFRKIRQLAHMSSLGSRLALSVVLFLGRQSFPEKIDQPEEFRGRALDEEMDLLMVEVVTNVKEEDLEFKPTAALKSLKFEMSFLTEHGIHSYFKKSYNLLLTWLPEIAATNATSIAHHIRTSVQYEASLVEQRLKNFRDDDKIPPYDWFGESLKRCIHEIRDLSGRPKGLGKAIELVKRTQDSTVLDPRCDELLMELLGRAREEDPEFSPTEDFIELERSFDELANYNIPPYFPKFYELLCSWDDGDEASESDSHVACSTKK
;
A
#
# COMPACT_ATOMS: atom_id res chain seq x y z
N MET A 1 31.92 34.46 42.22
CA MET A 1 31.55 33.99 40.86
C MET A 1 31.37 32.49 40.92
N ILE A 2 30.15 32.03 41.20
CA ILE A 2 29.77 30.62 41.05
C ILE A 2 28.68 30.61 39.99
N SER A 3 28.92 29.84 38.94
CA SER A 3 28.09 29.74 37.74
C SER A 3 26.86 28.88 38.03
N GLU A 4 25.69 29.51 38.13
CA GLU A 4 24.41 28.81 38.04
C GLU A 4 24.11 28.48 36.58
N LYS A 5 24.50 27.27 36.15
CA LYS A 5 24.04 26.66 34.91
C LYS A 5 23.23 25.40 35.20
N HIS A 6 22.06 25.51 35.83
CA HIS A 6 21.10 24.40 35.89
C HIS A 6 19.64 24.88 35.95
N SER A 7 19.04 25.26 34.81
CA SER A 7 17.57 25.28 34.68
C SER A 7 17.10 25.41 33.22
N THR A 8 17.27 24.37 32.40
CA THR A 8 16.57 24.29 31.10
C THR A 8 16.13 22.88 30.71
N LYS A 9 16.56 21.84 31.42
CA LYS A 9 16.13 20.45 31.14
C LYS A 9 14.83 20.05 31.86
N SER A 10 14.54 20.59 33.04
CA SER A 10 13.36 20.22 33.85
C SER A 10 12.01 20.60 33.23
N GLY A 11 11.92 21.74 32.54
CA GLY A 11 10.66 22.23 31.95
C GLY A 11 10.14 21.46 30.74
N LYS A 12 11.00 20.77 29.98
CA LYS A 12 10.57 19.98 28.81
C LYS A 12 9.94 18.63 29.21
N TRP A 13 10.35 18.04 30.34
CA TRP A 13 9.78 16.79 30.83
C TRP A 13 8.40 16.98 31.44
N THR A 14 8.18 18.09 32.16
CA THR A 14 6.88 18.39 32.80
C THR A 14 5.80 18.78 31.80
N LEU A 15 6.14 19.43 30.68
CA LEU A 15 5.22 19.73 29.58
C LEU A 15 4.78 18.47 28.83
N ARG A 16 5.73 17.62 28.39
CA ARG A 16 5.40 16.35 27.71
C ARG A 16 4.60 15.39 28.59
N PHE A 17 4.87 15.38 29.90
CA PHE A 17 4.12 14.56 30.85
C PHE A 17 2.69 15.06 31.05
N ARG A 18 2.49 16.39 31.13
CA ARG A 18 1.15 17.00 31.22
C ARG A 18 0.35 16.83 29.93
N GLU A 19 0.98 16.97 28.77
CA GLU A 19 0.35 16.71 27.47
C GLU A 19 -0.15 15.27 27.37
N LYS A 20 0.70 14.28 27.71
CA LYS A 20 0.30 12.86 27.76
C LYS A 20 -0.82 12.59 28.77
N LEU A 21 -0.80 13.24 29.92
CA LEU A 21 -1.84 13.06 30.95
C LEU A 21 -3.20 13.60 30.48
N ILE A 22 -3.23 14.82 29.93
CA ILE A 22 -4.44 15.44 29.37
C ILE A 22 -4.96 14.60 28.19
N GLN A 23 -4.07 14.09 27.35
CA GLN A 23 -4.43 13.21 26.22
C GLN A 23 -5.03 11.89 26.68
N SER A 24 -4.44 11.24 27.69
CA SER A 24 -4.98 10.00 28.24
C SER A 24 -6.39 10.19 28.81
N GLU A 25 -6.67 11.37 29.39
CA GLU A 25 -7.99 11.70 29.90
C GLU A 25 -9.00 11.98 28.78
N ILE A 26 -8.57 12.68 27.72
CA ILE A 26 -9.40 12.91 26.53
C ILE A 26 -9.75 11.58 25.85
N PHE A 27 -8.76 10.70 25.63
CA PHE A 27 -9.00 9.38 25.03
C PHE A 27 -9.94 8.53 25.87
N ARG A 28 -9.78 8.54 27.19
CA ARG A 28 -10.71 7.87 28.11
C ARG A 28 -12.12 8.42 27.97
N LYS A 29 -12.32 9.74 27.90
CA LYS A 29 -13.64 10.37 27.72
C LYS A 29 -14.27 10.02 26.38
N ILE A 30 -13.48 9.96 25.31
CA ILE A 30 -13.94 9.52 23.98
C ILE A 30 -14.40 8.07 24.04
N ARG A 31 -13.63 7.17 24.65
CA ARG A 31 -14.04 5.77 24.84
C ARG A 31 -15.33 5.67 25.63
N GLN A 32 -15.45 6.41 26.73
CA GLN A 32 -16.69 6.43 27.52
C GLN A 32 -17.88 6.86 26.66
N LEU A 33 -17.73 7.94 25.91
CA LEU A 33 -18.78 8.43 25.00
C LEU A 33 -19.16 7.39 23.94
N ALA A 34 -18.19 6.62 23.46
CA ALA A 34 -18.41 5.56 22.48
C ALA A 34 -19.20 4.36 22.99
N HIS A 35 -19.37 4.20 24.30
CA HIS A 35 -20.12 3.09 24.91
C HIS A 35 -21.48 3.52 25.51
N MET A 36 -21.87 4.79 25.37
CA MET A 36 -23.08 5.31 26.04
C MET A 36 -24.38 5.03 25.28
N SER A 37 -24.36 5.21 23.96
CA SER A 37 -25.50 4.98 23.06
C SER A 37 -25.05 5.13 21.60
N SER A 38 -25.89 4.73 20.64
CA SER A 38 -25.65 4.93 19.20
C SER A 38 -25.40 6.38 18.79
N LEU A 39 -26.00 7.34 19.49
CA LEU A 39 -25.71 8.76 19.29
C LEU A 39 -24.36 9.14 19.91
N GLY A 40 -24.03 8.56 21.06
CA GLY A 40 -22.74 8.72 21.74
C GLY A 40 -21.57 8.23 20.89
N SER A 41 -21.67 7.03 20.32
CA SER A 41 -20.65 6.45 19.44
C SER A 41 -20.42 7.27 18.16
N ARG A 42 -21.50 7.76 17.54
CA ARG A 42 -21.40 8.70 16.40
C ARG A 42 -20.76 10.04 16.79
N LEU A 43 -21.05 10.55 17.98
CA LEU A 43 -20.43 11.77 18.48
C LEU A 43 -18.94 11.54 18.79
N ALA A 44 -18.60 10.42 19.41
CA ALA A 44 -17.22 10.02 19.66
C ALA A 44 -16.41 9.96 18.36
N LEU A 45 -16.98 9.37 17.29
CA LEU A 45 -16.37 9.34 15.97
C LEU A 45 -16.10 10.76 15.44
N SER A 46 -17.09 11.64 15.56
CA SER A 46 -16.97 13.04 15.12
C SER A 46 -15.89 13.81 15.90
N VAL A 47 -15.79 13.56 17.21
CA VAL A 47 -14.77 14.16 18.08
C VAL A 47 -13.37 13.66 17.72
N VAL A 48 -13.19 12.36 17.47
CA VAL A 48 -11.90 11.79 17.06
C VAL A 48 -11.45 12.36 15.72
N LEU A 49 -12.35 12.45 14.73
CA LEU A 49 -12.08 13.09 13.44
C LEU A 49 -11.69 14.56 13.61
N PHE A 50 -12.40 15.29 14.46
CA PHE A 50 -12.08 16.68 14.76
C PHE A 50 -10.69 16.84 15.40
N LEU A 51 -10.35 16.01 16.39
CA LEU A 51 -9.05 16.06 17.06
C LEU A 51 -7.89 15.66 16.13
N GLY A 52 -8.08 14.64 15.29
CA GLY A 52 -7.10 14.23 14.29
C GLY A 52 -6.76 15.38 13.32
N ARG A 53 -7.77 16.15 12.92
CA ARG A 53 -7.58 17.39 12.15
C ARG A 53 -6.84 18.46 12.94
N GLN A 54 -7.18 18.71 14.19
CA GLN A 54 -6.49 19.77 14.96
C GLN A 54 -5.04 19.43 15.34
N SER A 55 -4.59 18.19 15.09
CA SER A 55 -3.25 17.74 15.46
C SER A 55 -2.12 18.27 14.56
N PHE A 56 -2.38 19.20 13.62
CA PHE A 56 -1.40 19.66 12.64
C PHE A 56 -0.18 20.35 13.29
N PRO A 57 1.06 20.03 12.87
CA PRO A 57 2.22 20.76 13.33
C PRO A 57 2.23 22.16 12.68
N GLU A 58 2.40 23.20 13.49
CA GLU A 58 2.61 24.60 13.03
C GLU A 58 3.91 24.82 12.23
N LYS A 59 4.72 23.78 11.99
CA LYS A 59 6.08 23.92 11.42
C LYS A 59 6.37 22.87 10.35
N ILE A 60 6.18 23.27 9.09
CA ILE A 60 6.45 22.50 7.87
C ILE A 60 7.98 22.33 7.63
N ASP A 61 8.82 23.12 8.31
CA ASP A 61 10.28 23.19 8.09
C ASP A 61 11.13 22.14 8.86
N GLN A 62 10.55 21.07 9.40
CA GLN A 62 11.32 20.05 10.13
C GLN A 62 11.79 18.88 9.24
N PRO A 63 12.94 18.24 9.57
CA PRO A 63 13.46 17.08 8.85
C PRO A 63 12.44 15.92 8.79
N GLU A 64 12.48 15.13 7.71
CA GLU A 64 11.53 14.01 7.46
C GLU A 64 11.35 13.05 8.65
N GLU A 65 12.41 12.79 9.41
CA GLU A 65 12.40 11.91 10.58
C GLU A 65 11.48 12.41 11.72
N PHE A 66 11.07 13.68 11.70
CA PHE A 66 10.13 14.28 12.66
C PHE A 66 8.72 14.50 12.10
N ARG A 67 8.44 14.04 10.87
CA ARG A 67 7.14 14.25 10.19
C ARG A 67 6.07 13.21 10.52
N GLY A 68 6.38 12.20 11.34
CA GLY A 68 5.40 11.32 11.97
C GLY A 68 5.14 11.76 13.42
N ARG A 69 3.86 11.94 13.81
CA ARG A 69 3.55 12.32 15.19
C ARG A 69 3.50 11.06 16.05
N ALA A 70 4.10 11.10 17.23
CA ALA A 70 4.06 9.99 18.20
C ALA A 70 2.63 9.56 18.61
N LEU A 71 1.62 10.36 18.26
CA LEU A 71 0.21 10.17 18.61
C LEU A 71 -0.66 9.74 17.42
N ASP A 72 -0.12 9.77 16.19
CA ASP A 72 -0.90 9.40 15.00
C ASP A 72 -1.38 7.95 15.11
N GLU A 73 -0.51 7.06 15.60
CA GLU A 73 -0.85 5.66 15.78
C GLU A 73 -1.87 5.44 16.91
N GLU A 74 -1.72 6.10 18.06
CA GLU A 74 -2.66 5.96 19.18
C GLU A 74 -4.05 6.53 18.82
N MET A 75 -4.09 7.65 18.09
CA MET A 75 -5.34 8.23 17.61
C MET A 75 -5.99 7.30 16.57
N ASP A 76 -5.21 6.70 15.67
CA ASP A 76 -5.71 5.73 14.69
C ASP A 76 -6.28 4.47 15.34
N LEU A 77 -5.63 3.96 16.39
CA LEU A 77 -6.18 2.86 17.18
C LEU A 77 -7.48 3.24 17.90
N LEU A 78 -7.55 4.43 18.50
CA LEU A 78 -8.77 4.94 19.12
C LEU A 78 -9.90 5.09 18.10
N MET A 79 -9.58 5.57 16.90
CA MET A 79 -10.57 5.71 15.85
C MET A 79 -11.08 4.35 15.39
N VAL A 80 -10.20 3.35 15.21
CA VAL A 80 -10.62 1.96 14.93
C VAL A 80 -11.59 1.44 16.00
N GLU A 81 -11.27 1.63 17.29
CA GLU A 81 -12.14 1.20 18.40
C GLU A 81 -13.54 1.84 18.32
N VAL A 82 -13.59 3.16 18.18
CA VAL A 82 -14.86 3.91 18.10
C VAL A 82 -15.66 3.52 16.87
N VAL A 83 -15.00 3.38 15.72
CA VAL A 83 -15.62 3.00 14.46
C VAL A 83 -16.24 1.61 14.56
N THR A 84 -15.52 0.63 15.10
CA THR A 84 -16.04 -0.73 15.32
C THR A 84 -17.28 -0.72 16.21
N ASN A 85 -17.26 0.01 17.33
CA ASN A 85 -18.43 0.14 18.20
C ASN A 85 -19.66 0.73 17.47
N VAL A 86 -19.46 1.77 16.64
CA VAL A 86 -20.56 2.35 15.84
C VAL A 86 -21.17 1.30 14.91
N LYS A 87 -20.34 0.44 14.30
CA LYS A 87 -20.82 -0.58 13.36
C LYS A 87 -21.58 -1.70 14.06
N GLU A 88 -21.18 -2.06 15.28
CA GLU A 88 -21.89 -3.04 16.11
C GLU A 88 -23.26 -2.52 16.56
N GLU A 89 -23.35 -1.23 16.91
CA GLU A 89 -24.61 -0.60 17.32
C GLU A 89 -25.54 -0.25 16.14
N ASP A 90 -24.98 0.02 14.96
CA ASP A 90 -25.72 0.40 13.75
C ASP A 90 -25.13 -0.28 12.50
N LEU A 91 -25.72 -1.41 12.13
CA LEU A 91 -25.32 -2.21 10.97
C LEU A 91 -25.51 -1.46 9.64
N GLU A 92 -26.43 -0.50 9.57
CA GLU A 92 -26.69 0.29 8.36
C GLU A 92 -25.79 1.53 8.25
N PHE A 93 -24.95 1.79 9.26
CA PHE A 93 -24.05 2.92 9.26
C PHE A 93 -23.12 2.93 8.04
N LYS A 94 -23.14 4.04 7.29
CA LYS A 94 -22.28 4.30 6.13
C LYS A 94 -21.43 5.56 6.35
N PRO A 95 -20.11 5.43 6.57
CA PRO A 95 -19.22 6.56 6.87
C PRO A 95 -18.78 7.34 5.60
N THR A 96 -19.69 7.59 4.65
CA THR A 96 -19.35 8.18 3.34
C THR A 96 -18.74 9.58 3.46
N ALA A 97 -19.30 10.43 4.33
CA ALA A 97 -18.81 11.78 4.56
C ALA A 97 -17.42 11.77 5.22
N ALA A 98 -17.23 10.94 6.25
CA ALA A 98 -15.95 10.80 6.93
C ALA A 98 -14.85 10.29 5.98
N LEU A 99 -15.16 9.26 5.17
CA LEU A 99 -14.23 8.73 4.16
C LEU A 99 -13.82 9.76 3.11
N LYS A 100 -14.77 10.55 2.60
CA LYS A 100 -14.45 11.61 1.62
C LYS A 100 -13.51 12.65 2.22
N SER A 101 -13.78 13.09 3.44
CA SER A 101 -12.91 14.05 4.12
C SER A 101 -11.52 13.48 4.39
N LEU A 102 -11.43 12.27 4.94
CA LEU A 102 -10.15 11.61 5.20
C LEU A 102 -9.35 11.41 3.92
N LYS A 103 -10.00 11.00 2.82
CA LYS A 103 -9.33 10.85 1.53
C LYS A 103 -8.67 12.16 1.09
N PHE A 104 -9.41 13.27 1.11
CA PHE A 104 -8.88 14.58 0.74
C PHE A 104 -7.71 15.00 1.65
N GLU A 105 -7.87 14.82 2.96
CA GLU A 105 -6.86 15.17 3.97
C GLU A 105 -5.58 14.33 3.80
N MET A 106 -5.71 13.01 3.61
CA MET A 106 -4.57 12.12 3.38
C MET A 106 -3.84 12.44 2.07
N SER A 107 -4.58 12.75 1.00
CA SER A 107 -3.99 13.18 -0.27
C SER A 107 -3.21 14.49 -0.11
N PHE A 108 -3.80 15.49 0.54
CA PHE A 108 -3.13 16.77 0.82
C PHE A 108 -1.83 16.58 1.62
N LEU A 109 -1.85 15.74 2.66
CA LEU A 109 -0.66 15.48 3.46
C LEU A 109 0.44 14.75 2.68
N THR A 110 0.05 13.80 1.83
CA THR A 110 0.98 13.07 0.97
C THR A 110 1.68 14.01 -0.01
N GLU A 111 0.93 14.95 -0.63
CA GLU A 111 1.49 15.97 -1.53
C GLU A 111 2.53 16.88 -0.84
N HIS A 112 2.39 17.10 0.47
CA HIS A 112 3.31 17.93 1.25
C HIS A 112 4.41 17.11 1.95
N GLY A 113 4.50 15.80 1.68
CA GLY A 113 5.47 14.90 2.30
C GLY A 113 5.30 14.80 3.83
N ILE A 114 4.06 14.90 4.32
CA ILE A 114 3.70 14.75 5.73
C ILE A 114 3.09 13.36 5.92
N HIS A 115 3.42 12.70 7.03
CA HIS A 115 2.88 11.39 7.34
C HIS A 115 1.34 11.46 7.47
N SER A 116 0.62 10.61 6.74
CA SER A 116 -0.84 10.54 6.82
C SER A 116 -1.26 9.97 8.17
N TYR A 117 -2.26 10.58 8.80
CA TYR A 117 -2.91 10.02 9.99
C TYR A 117 -4.12 9.16 9.58
N PHE A 118 -4.59 8.30 10.50
CA PHE A 118 -5.78 7.44 10.29
C PHE A 118 -5.68 6.41 9.17
N LYS A 119 -4.49 5.92 8.81
CA LYS A 119 -4.35 4.93 7.73
C LYS A 119 -5.10 3.63 8.02
N LYS A 120 -5.01 3.09 9.24
CA LYS A 120 -5.71 1.86 9.65
C LYS A 120 -7.22 2.07 9.65
N SER A 121 -7.69 3.16 10.24
CA SER A 121 -9.10 3.54 10.29
C SER A 121 -9.69 3.78 8.90
N TYR A 122 -8.96 4.46 8.02
CA TYR A 122 -9.39 4.69 6.64
C TYR A 122 -9.57 3.37 5.89
N ASN A 123 -8.60 2.47 5.99
CA ASN A 123 -8.70 1.14 5.38
C ASN A 123 -9.87 0.34 5.96
N LEU A 124 -10.09 0.38 7.28
CA LEU A 124 -11.24 -0.27 7.92
C LEU A 124 -12.56 0.27 7.36
N LEU A 125 -12.73 1.59 7.31
CA LEU A 125 -13.95 2.23 6.79
C LEU A 125 -14.19 1.86 5.31
N LEU A 126 -13.12 1.70 4.51
CA LEU A 126 -13.23 1.26 3.11
C LEU A 126 -13.77 -0.16 2.98
N THR A 127 -13.45 -1.07 3.91
CA THR A 127 -13.96 -2.46 3.87
C THR A 127 -15.49 -2.52 3.90
N TRP A 128 -16.13 -1.53 4.51
CA TRP A 128 -17.60 -1.48 4.64
C TRP A 128 -18.30 -0.94 3.41
N LEU A 129 -17.56 -0.33 2.49
CA LEU A 129 -18.07 0.28 1.26
C LEU A 129 -17.29 -0.26 0.06
N PRO A 130 -17.55 -1.50 -0.37
CA PRO A 130 -16.74 -2.18 -1.39
C PRO A 130 -16.69 -1.45 -2.72
N GLU A 131 -17.75 -0.74 -3.10
CA GLU A 131 -17.81 0.10 -4.31
C GLU A 131 -16.81 1.27 -4.24
N ILE A 132 -16.72 1.93 -3.08
CA ILE A 132 -15.78 3.03 -2.85
C ILE A 132 -14.35 2.50 -2.74
N ALA A 133 -14.16 1.34 -2.12
CA ALA A 133 -12.86 0.66 -2.08
C ALA A 133 -12.35 0.34 -3.49
N ALA A 134 -13.19 -0.25 -4.34
CA ALA A 134 -12.83 -0.61 -5.71
C ALA A 134 -12.48 0.62 -6.57
N THR A 135 -13.27 1.69 -6.48
CA THR A 135 -12.97 2.94 -7.20
C THR A 135 -11.69 3.60 -6.68
N ASN A 136 -11.43 3.56 -5.37
CA ASN A 136 -10.20 4.06 -4.78
C ASN A 136 -8.97 3.27 -5.22
N ALA A 137 -9.03 1.93 -5.15
CA ALA A 137 -7.97 1.05 -5.60
C ALA A 137 -7.67 1.26 -7.10
N THR A 138 -8.70 1.42 -7.93
CA THR A 138 -8.54 1.71 -9.36
C THR A 138 -7.86 3.06 -9.60
N SER A 139 -8.24 4.10 -8.85
CA SER A 139 -7.62 5.42 -8.95
C SER A 139 -6.14 5.40 -8.55
N ILE A 140 -5.79 4.71 -7.46
CA ILE A 140 -4.39 4.55 -7.02
C ILE A 140 -3.63 3.76 -8.08
N ALA A 141 -4.20 2.66 -8.57
CA ALA A 141 -3.56 1.84 -9.58
C ALA A 141 -3.29 2.62 -10.88
N HIS A 142 -4.24 3.45 -11.32
CA HIS A 142 -4.02 4.36 -12.45
C HIS A 142 -2.86 5.31 -12.17
N HIS A 143 -2.79 5.92 -10.98
CA HIS A 143 -1.70 6.84 -10.66
C HIS A 143 -0.32 6.16 -10.72
N ILE A 144 -0.19 4.99 -10.09
CA ILE A 144 1.03 4.16 -10.13
C ILE A 144 1.39 3.85 -11.59
N ARG A 145 0.42 3.39 -12.38
CA ARG A 145 0.63 3.07 -13.80
C ARG A 145 1.16 4.27 -14.57
N THR A 146 0.54 5.43 -14.42
CA THR A 146 0.98 6.65 -15.10
C THR A 146 2.40 7.06 -14.69
N SER A 147 2.75 6.92 -13.41
CA SER A 147 4.11 7.19 -12.93
C SER A 147 5.13 6.22 -13.54
N VAL A 148 4.82 4.92 -13.57
CA VAL A 148 5.69 3.90 -14.18
C VAL A 148 5.90 4.19 -15.67
N GLN A 149 4.84 4.50 -16.40
CA GLN A 149 4.92 4.83 -17.84
C GLN A 149 5.74 6.09 -18.09
N TYR A 150 5.59 7.11 -17.25
CA TYR A 150 6.39 8.33 -17.33
C TYR A 150 7.88 8.04 -17.12
N GLU A 151 8.23 7.31 -16.05
CA GLU A 151 9.61 6.94 -15.74
C GLU A 151 10.22 6.05 -16.83
N ALA A 152 9.46 5.09 -17.38
CA ALA A 152 9.89 4.27 -18.51
C ALA A 152 10.20 5.15 -19.75
N SER A 153 9.34 6.10 -20.08
CA SER A 153 9.56 7.01 -21.21
C SER A 153 10.80 7.90 -21.02
N LEU A 154 11.07 8.34 -19.80
CA LEU A 154 12.29 9.10 -19.46
C LEU A 154 13.54 8.25 -19.64
N VAL A 155 13.50 6.98 -19.21
CA VAL A 155 14.62 6.06 -19.39
C VAL A 155 14.86 5.75 -20.87
N GLU A 156 13.81 5.50 -21.66
CA GLU A 156 13.94 5.33 -23.11
C GLU A 156 14.55 6.55 -23.79
N GLN A 157 14.10 7.76 -23.43
CA GLN A 157 14.66 9.00 -23.98
C GLN A 157 16.13 9.17 -23.60
N ARG A 158 16.51 8.85 -22.36
CA ARG A 158 17.90 8.88 -21.91
C ARG A 158 18.75 7.85 -22.64
N LEU A 159 18.27 6.61 -22.78
CA LEU A 159 18.97 5.56 -23.53
C LEU A 159 19.21 5.96 -24.99
N LYS A 160 18.22 6.60 -25.62
CA LYS A 160 18.37 7.17 -26.97
C LYS A 160 19.49 8.21 -27.04
N ASN A 161 19.49 9.17 -26.10
CA ASN A 161 20.54 10.19 -26.05
C ASN A 161 21.94 9.59 -25.82
N PHE A 162 22.06 8.51 -25.04
CA PHE A 162 23.35 7.82 -24.83
C PHE A 162 23.81 7.03 -26.05
N ARG A 163 22.87 6.44 -26.79
CA ARG A 163 23.14 5.75 -28.06
C ARG A 163 23.65 6.72 -29.12
N ASP A 164 23.09 7.93 -29.17
CA ASP A 164 23.52 8.97 -30.09
C ASP A 164 24.90 9.56 -29.72
N ASP A 165 25.30 9.42 -28.45
CA ASP A 165 26.57 9.90 -27.88
C ASP A 165 27.69 8.83 -27.83
N ASP A 166 27.45 7.59 -28.30
CA ASP A 166 28.35 6.42 -28.12
C ASP A 166 28.79 6.17 -26.66
N LYS A 167 27.93 6.54 -25.70
CA LYS A 167 28.19 6.37 -24.26
C LYS A 167 27.45 5.17 -23.70
N ILE A 168 28.11 4.45 -22.81
CA ILE A 168 27.47 3.38 -22.02
C ILE A 168 26.65 4.05 -20.90
N PRO A 169 25.35 3.74 -20.77
CA PRO A 169 24.54 4.24 -19.67
C PRO A 169 25.08 3.79 -18.31
N PRO A 170 25.04 4.62 -17.26
CA PRO A 170 25.29 4.17 -15.89
C PRO A 170 24.30 3.07 -15.48
N TYR A 171 24.77 2.14 -14.66
CA TYR A 171 23.97 1.01 -14.16
C TYR A 171 22.81 1.52 -13.27
N ASP A 172 21.61 0.93 -13.43
CA ASP A 172 20.47 0.98 -12.49
C ASP A 172 19.54 2.22 -12.44
N TRP A 173 19.46 3.06 -13.49
CA TRP A 173 18.53 4.20 -13.50
C TRP A 173 17.05 3.84 -13.42
N PHE A 174 16.66 2.71 -14.01
CA PHE A 174 15.30 2.23 -13.95
C PHE A 174 14.99 1.59 -12.59
N GLY A 175 15.97 0.94 -11.97
CA GLY A 175 15.77 0.24 -10.72
C GLY A 175 15.46 1.13 -9.53
N GLU A 176 16.06 2.33 -9.43
CA GLU A 176 15.71 3.29 -8.37
C GLU A 176 14.27 3.83 -8.51
N SER A 177 13.84 4.16 -9.73
CA SER A 177 12.45 4.57 -9.99
C SER A 177 11.48 3.40 -9.72
N LEU A 178 11.87 2.19 -10.08
CA LEU A 178 11.07 0.99 -9.87
C LEU A 178 10.96 0.62 -8.39
N LYS A 179 12.00 0.85 -7.56
CA LYS A 179 11.91 0.66 -6.09
C LYS A 179 10.76 1.45 -5.48
N ARG A 180 10.58 2.72 -5.89
CA ARG A 180 9.45 3.54 -5.42
C ARG A 180 8.12 2.92 -5.81
N CYS A 181 8.00 2.50 -7.08
CA CYS A 181 6.79 1.86 -7.60
C CYS A 181 6.48 0.54 -6.87
N ILE A 182 7.49 -0.28 -6.58
CA ILE A 182 7.37 -1.53 -5.81
C ILE A 182 6.79 -1.25 -4.42
N HIS A 183 7.26 -0.20 -3.74
CA HIS A 183 6.70 0.21 -2.45
C HIS A 183 5.23 0.63 -2.55
N GLU A 184 4.86 1.40 -3.58
CA GLU A 184 3.47 1.83 -3.81
C GLU A 184 2.55 0.66 -4.17
N ILE A 185 3.02 -0.30 -4.96
CA ILE A 185 2.28 -1.53 -5.29
C ILE A 185 2.06 -2.38 -4.03
N ARG A 186 3.08 -2.50 -3.17
CA ARG A 186 2.95 -3.22 -1.89
C ARG A 186 2.02 -2.50 -0.92
N ASP A 187 2.00 -1.16 -0.93
CA ASP A 187 1.00 -0.39 -0.16
C ASP A 187 -0.41 -0.61 -0.71
N LEU A 188 -0.58 -0.60 -2.04
CA LEU A 188 -1.86 -0.88 -2.68
C LEU A 188 -2.36 -2.29 -2.33
N SER A 189 -1.50 -3.30 -2.34
CA SER A 189 -1.90 -4.68 -2.03
C SER A 189 -2.38 -4.88 -0.59
N GLY A 190 -1.97 -4.01 0.34
CA GLY A 190 -2.48 -3.99 1.71
C GLY A 190 -3.83 -3.28 1.89
N ARG A 191 -4.40 -2.70 0.83
CA ARG A 191 -5.67 -1.96 0.88
C ARG A 191 -6.86 -2.83 0.45
N PRO A 192 -8.08 -2.53 0.94
CA PRO A 192 -9.28 -3.25 0.51
C PRO A 192 -9.48 -3.16 -1.01
N LYS A 193 -9.70 -4.32 -1.64
CA LYS A 193 -9.80 -4.46 -3.12
C LYS A 193 -8.54 -4.02 -3.89
N GLY A 194 -7.40 -3.91 -3.21
CA GLY A 194 -6.12 -3.49 -3.79
C GLY A 194 -5.24 -4.64 -4.30
N LEU A 195 -5.34 -5.83 -3.71
CA LEU A 195 -4.47 -6.98 -4.05
C LEU A 195 -4.53 -7.37 -5.55
N GLY A 196 -5.73 -7.58 -6.10
CA GLY A 196 -5.88 -7.89 -7.53
C GLY A 196 -5.36 -6.79 -8.44
N LYS A 197 -5.49 -5.51 -8.03
CA LYS A 197 -4.95 -4.37 -8.78
C LYS A 197 -3.42 -4.28 -8.69
N ALA A 198 -2.84 -4.64 -7.55
CA ALA A 198 -1.40 -4.75 -7.40
C ALA A 198 -0.83 -5.84 -8.31
N ILE A 199 -1.47 -7.01 -8.37
CA ILE A 199 -1.08 -8.10 -9.28
C ILE A 199 -1.17 -7.65 -10.75
N GLU A 200 -2.28 -7.02 -11.16
CA GLU A 200 -2.47 -6.47 -12.51
C GLU A 200 -1.37 -5.46 -12.88
N LEU A 201 -0.94 -4.63 -11.92
CA LEU A 201 0.13 -3.65 -12.14
C LEU A 201 1.49 -4.29 -12.35
N VAL A 202 1.86 -5.27 -11.52
CA VAL A 202 3.16 -5.96 -11.66
C VAL A 202 3.23 -6.71 -12.98
N LYS A 203 2.14 -7.38 -13.39
CA LYS A 203 2.06 -8.03 -14.71
C LYS A 203 2.31 -7.05 -15.84
N ARG A 204 1.65 -5.89 -15.83
CA ARG A 204 1.87 -4.85 -16.86
C ARG A 204 3.24 -4.19 -16.85
N THR A 205 4.07 -4.42 -15.82
CA THR A 205 5.49 -3.99 -15.90
C THR A 205 6.30 -4.82 -16.90
N GLN A 206 5.78 -5.97 -17.36
CA GLN A 206 6.36 -6.77 -18.47
C GLN A 206 6.42 -6.00 -19.79
N ASP A 207 5.46 -5.11 -20.03
CA ASP A 207 5.41 -4.28 -21.25
C ASP A 207 6.56 -3.25 -21.29
N SER A 208 7.22 -2.99 -20.16
CA SER A 208 8.40 -2.15 -20.11
C SER A 208 9.65 -2.98 -20.40
N THR A 209 10.46 -2.52 -21.35
CA THR A 209 11.64 -3.21 -21.91
C THR A 209 12.76 -3.53 -20.90
N VAL A 210 12.59 -3.19 -19.62
CA VAL A 210 13.57 -3.40 -18.55
C VAL A 210 12.94 -4.24 -17.45
N LEU A 211 13.14 -5.56 -17.56
CA LEU A 211 12.79 -6.52 -16.54
C LEU A 211 13.67 -6.35 -15.30
N ASP A 212 13.02 -6.18 -14.15
CA ASP A 212 13.69 -6.15 -12.86
C ASP A 212 13.34 -7.42 -12.04
N PRO A 213 14.34 -8.18 -11.55
CA PRO A 213 14.10 -9.35 -10.72
C PRO A 213 13.21 -9.09 -9.49
N ARG A 214 13.18 -7.85 -8.99
CA ARG A 214 12.34 -7.46 -7.85
C ARG A 214 10.84 -7.50 -8.17
N CYS A 215 10.46 -7.36 -9.44
CA CYS A 215 9.06 -7.52 -9.86
C CYS A 215 8.63 -8.99 -9.81
N ASP A 216 9.53 -9.93 -10.13
CA ASP A 216 9.28 -11.38 -10.01
C ASP A 216 9.01 -11.74 -8.54
N GLU A 217 9.87 -11.28 -7.63
CA GLU A 217 9.72 -11.50 -6.19
C GLU A 217 8.45 -10.87 -5.62
N LEU A 218 8.11 -9.65 -6.08
CA LEU A 218 6.88 -9.00 -5.67
C LEU A 218 5.65 -9.76 -6.18
N LEU A 219 5.66 -10.23 -7.43
CA LEU A 219 4.54 -10.98 -8.00
C LEU A 219 4.29 -12.28 -7.22
N MET A 220 5.36 -13.00 -6.89
CA MET A 220 5.33 -14.21 -6.05
C MET A 220 4.69 -13.94 -4.68
N GLU A 221 5.11 -12.87 -4.00
CA GLU A 221 4.54 -12.46 -2.71
C GLU A 221 3.04 -12.18 -2.82
N LEU A 222 2.62 -11.42 -3.84
CA LEU A 222 1.23 -11.02 -4.03
C LEU A 222 0.32 -12.21 -4.34
N LEU A 223 0.80 -13.18 -5.13
CA LEU A 223 0.05 -14.37 -5.48
C LEU A 223 -0.06 -15.37 -4.34
N GLY A 224 1.00 -15.52 -3.54
CA GLY A 224 0.94 -16.28 -2.29
C GLY A 224 -0.16 -15.73 -1.37
N ARG A 225 -0.22 -14.41 -1.22
CA ARG A 225 -1.29 -13.73 -0.47
C ARG A 225 -2.66 -13.89 -1.10
N ALA A 226 -2.78 -13.84 -2.43
CA ALA A 226 -4.05 -14.03 -3.11
C ALA A 226 -4.62 -15.43 -2.85
N ARG A 227 -3.77 -16.45 -2.82
CA ARG A 227 -4.14 -17.82 -2.48
C ARG A 227 -4.51 -18.01 -1.01
N GLU A 228 -3.84 -17.29 -0.10
CA GLU A 228 -4.22 -17.26 1.32
C GLU A 228 -5.58 -16.58 1.54
N GLU A 229 -5.86 -15.49 0.81
CA GLU A 229 -7.12 -14.73 0.90
C GLU A 229 -8.28 -15.44 0.18
N ASP A 230 -7.99 -16.22 -0.88
CA ASP A 230 -8.95 -16.97 -1.68
C ASP A 230 -8.34 -18.31 -2.15
N PRO A 231 -8.64 -19.44 -1.46
CA PRO A 231 -8.12 -20.75 -1.83
C PRO A 231 -8.58 -21.25 -3.20
N GLU A 232 -9.66 -20.70 -3.78
CA GLU A 232 -10.15 -21.02 -5.12
C GLU A 232 -9.49 -20.16 -6.20
N PHE A 233 -8.64 -19.19 -5.81
CA PHE A 233 -7.90 -18.35 -6.74
C PHE A 233 -6.98 -19.20 -7.63
N SER A 234 -7.31 -19.25 -8.92
CA SER A 234 -6.49 -19.87 -9.96
C SER A 234 -6.12 -18.87 -11.05
N PRO A 235 -4.83 -18.66 -11.33
CA PRO A 235 -4.33 -17.76 -12.36
C PRO A 235 -4.27 -18.47 -13.72
N THR A 236 -5.23 -19.33 -14.05
CA THR A 236 -5.18 -20.24 -15.21
C THR A 236 -5.04 -19.50 -16.54
N GLU A 237 -5.76 -18.39 -16.70
CA GLU A 237 -5.70 -17.58 -17.93
C GLU A 237 -4.35 -16.86 -18.06
N ASP A 238 -3.77 -16.46 -16.92
CA ASP A 238 -2.45 -15.82 -16.87
C ASP A 238 -1.30 -16.82 -17.11
N PHE A 239 -1.49 -18.08 -16.72
CA PHE A 239 -0.55 -19.16 -17.00
C PHE A 239 -0.42 -19.39 -18.51
N ILE A 240 -1.55 -19.44 -19.22
CA ILE A 240 -1.59 -19.65 -20.67
C ILE A 240 -0.89 -18.49 -21.41
N GLU A 241 -1.11 -17.25 -20.99
CA GLU A 241 -0.45 -16.08 -21.61
C GLU A 241 1.06 -16.08 -21.34
N LEU A 242 1.47 -16.41 -20.11
CA LEU A 242 2.88 -16.47 -19.74
C LEU A 242 3.60 -17.61 -20.44
N GLU A 243 3.01 -18.81 -20.52
CA GLU A 243 3.57 -19.96 -21.22
C GLU A 243 3.81 -19.64 -22.71
N ARG A 244 2.84 -19.01 -23.37
CA ARG A 244 2.99 -18.54 -24.76
C ARG A 244 4.15 -17.55 -24.91
N SER A 245 4.30 -16.62 -23.96
CA SER A 245 5.42 -15.67 -23.97
C SER A 245 6.78 -16.36 -23.79
N PHE A 246 6.86 -17.39 -22.93
CA PHE A 246 8.08 -18.18 -22.72
C PHE A 246 8.46 -18.95 -23.98
N ASP A 247 7.50 -19.62 -24.61
CA ASP A 247 7.70 -20.38 -25.85
C ASP A 247 8.15 -19.46 -27.00
N GLU A 248 7.55 -18.27 -27.11
CA GLU A 248 7.94 -17.28 -28.10
C GLU A 248 9.39 -16.79 -27.88
N LEU A 249 9.79 -16.50 -26.65
CA LEU A 249 11.13 -16.01 -26.31
C LEU A 249 12.21 -17.09 -26.38
N ALA A 250 11.86 -18.33 -26.07
CA ALA A 250 12.73 -19.49 -26.22
C ALA A 250 13.20 -19.64 -27.68
N ASN A 251 12.34 -19.34 -28.65
CA ASN A 251 12.71 -19.34 -30.08
C ASN A 251 13.80 -18.31 -30.44
N TYR A 252 13.99 -17.28 -29.61
CA TYR A 252 14.97 -16.22 -29.81
C TYR A 252 16.15 -16.28 -28.83
N ASN A 253 16.27 -17.32 -27.99
CA ASN A 253 17.24 -17.42 -26.88
C ASN A 253 17.18 -16.23 -25.91
N ILE A 254 16.00 -15.62 -25.75
CA ILE A 254 15.79 -14.53 -24.80
C ILE A 254 15.34 -15.14 -23.47
N PRO A 255 15.99 -14.81 -22.33
CA PRO A 255 15.54 -15.29 -21.04
C PRO A 255 14.12 -14.79 -20.77
N PRO A 256 13.23 -15.65 -20.26
CA PRO A 256 11.82 -15.33 -20.15
C PRO A 256 11.52 -14.35 -19.00
N TYR A 257 10.37 -13.68 -19.09
CA TYR A 257 9.88 -12.75 -18.08
C TYR A 257 9.41 -13.52 -16.83
N PHE A 258 9.91 -13.18 -15.63
CA PHE A 258 9.48 -13.79 -14.36
C PHE A 258 9.66 -15.32 -14.26
N PRO A 259 10.91 -15.83 -14.31
CA PRO A 259 11.17 -17.26 -14.22
C PRO A 259 10.64 -17.89 -12.92
N LYS A 260 10.69 -17.18 -11.78
CA LYS A 260 10.20 -17.72 -10.51
C LYS A 260 8.67 -17.80 -10.49
N PHE A 261 7.98 -16.81 -11.06
CA PHE A 261 6.53 -16.85 -11.24
C PHE A 261 6.09 -18.04 -12.10
N TYR A 262 6.78 -18.31 -13.20
CA TYR A 262 6.48 -19.48 -14.03
C TYR A 262 6.67 -20.79 -13.27
N GLU A 263 7.79 -20.95 -12.54
CA GLU A 263 8.00 -22.12 -11.66
C GLU A 263 6.88 -22.29 -10.63
N LEU A 264 6.40 -21.20 -10.03
CA LEU A 264 5.29 -21.22 -9.09
C LEU A 264 4.01 -21.71 -9.75
N LEU A 265 3.67 -21.19 -10.94
CA LEU A 265 2.47 -21.61 -11.64
C LEU A 265 2.52 -23.08 -12.04
N CYS A 266 3.67 -23.58 -12.51
CA CYS A 266 3.85 -25.01 -12.79
C CYS A 266 3.62 -25.86 -11.55
N SER A 267 4.05 -25.40 -10.36
CA SER A 267 3.80 -26.12 -9.11
C SER A 267 2.33 -26.14 -8.67
N TRP A 268 1.46 -25.35 -9.31
CA TRP A 268 0.03 -25.30 -9.00
C TRP A 268 -0.80 -26.27 -9.86
N ASP A 269 -0.30 -26.65 -11.03
CA ASP A 269 -0.95 -27.62 -11.93
C ASP A 269 -0.77 -29.08 -11.46
N ASP A 270 0.28 -29.37 -10.68
CA ASP A 270 0.57 -30.70 -10.14
C ASP A 270 -0.38 -31.15 -8.99
N GLY A 271 -1.44 -30.37 -8.70
CA GLY A 271 -2.25 -30.47 -7.49
C GLY A 271 -3.52 -31.32 -7.55
N ASP A 272 -4.10 -31.60 -8.71
CA ASP A 272 -5.46 -32.17 -8.78
C ASP A 272 -5.74 -33.18 -9.92
N GLU A 273 -4.72 -33.83 -10.50
CA GLU A 273 -4.97 -34.92 -11.46
C GLU A 273 -4.80 -36.32 -10.86
N ALA A 274 -5.78 -36.69 -10.02
CA ALA A 274 -6.18 -38.07 -9.82
C ALA A 274 -7.55 -38.33 -10.47
N SER A 275 -7.69 -38.03 -11.77
CA SER A 275 -8.70 -38.68 -12.62
C SER A 275 -8.32 -38.56 -14.09
N GLU A 276 -8.07 -39.71 -14.69
CA GLU A 276 -7.85 -39.94 -16.11
C GLU A 276 -8.80 -39.14 -17.02
N SER A 277 -8.23 -38.33 -17.92
CA SER A 277 -8.50 -38.42 -19.36
C SER A 277 -7.53 -37.56 -20.17
N ASP A 278 -6.70 -38.25 -20.96
CA ASP A 278 -5.89 -37.78 -22.10
C ASP A 278 -6.03 -36.32 -22.54
N SER A 279 -5.03 -35.50 -22.18
CA SER A 279 -4.38 -34.61 -23.14
C SER A 279 -2.94 -34.32 -22.71
N HIS A 280 -1.98 -34.90 -23.43
CA HIS A 280 -0.55 -34.60 -23.32
C HIS A 280 -0.26 -33.11 -23.50
N VAL A 281 0.27 -32.44 -22.47
CA VAL A 281 1.37 -31.48 -22.61
C VAL A 281 2.30 -31.65 -21.41
N ALA A 282 3.41 -32.35 -21.65
CA ALA A 282 4.45 -32.55 -20.65
C ALA A 282 5.26 -31.26 -20.50
N CYS A 283 5.29 -30.71 -19.28
CA CYS A 283 6.26 -29.71 -18.87
C CYS A 283 7.68 -30.26 -19.11
N SER A 284 8.29 -29.87 -20.24
CA SER A 284 9.61 -30.34 -20.64
C SER A 284 10.68 -29.61 -19.83
N THR A 285 11.02 -30.18 -18.68
CA THR A 285 12.29 -29.92 -18.01
C THR A 285 13.44 -30.36 -18.91
N LYS A 286 14.16 -29.41 -19.50
CA LYS A 286 15.49 -29.66 -20.07
C LYS A 286 16.56 -29.02 -19.18
N LYS A 287 17.47 -29.89 -18.73
CA LYS A 287 18.73 -29.61 -18.03
C LYS A 287 19.64 -28.65 -18.79
#